data_AF-A0A9E4BFD1-F1
#
_entry.id   AF-A0A9E4BFD1-F1
#
_cell.length_a   1.000
_cell.length_b   1.000
_cell.length_c   1.000
_cell.angle_alpha   90.00
_cell.angle_beta   90.00
_cell.angle_gamma   90.00
#
_symmetry.space_group_name_H-M   'P 1'
#
loop_
_entity.id
_entity.type
_entity.pdbx_description
1 polymer ?
#
loop_
_entity_poly.entity_id
_entity_poly.type
_entity_poly.pdbx_seq_one_letter_code
_entity_poly.pdbx_strand_id
1 'polypeptide(L)'
;MIPLISSLAYGPLGACQLPRTWWKVLTRNAGILDDEYPDMTDNGLDPRVLRALNLDIETTLAYLRENMPSYLDFEAWILEQRGDDFWGFEQQDAIVRWNAFIRARRHRADKIEETYTDTGLPRDAGIDSANVLNSLQDLQLFYKRDLSELSGNIVPLVATIDFGPLGVRQLPRTWYKILLKAKGLLHPDYPDMTESGLDPRVLRALNLDIDATLNHIRENLPSYLEFEGWVLEQCGGQIPEQAVDEWNDYLCNRIHNDAKRAEIRATVGCGNISSAVVLNHIEDWHLAHQWLLM
;
A
#
# COMPACT_ATOMS: atom_id res chain seq x y z
N MET A 1 -6.99 -9.86 -10.08
CA MET A 1 -6.26 -9.42 -8.88
C MET A 1 -6.64 -8.00 -8.51
N ILE A 2 -6.79 -7.73 -7.22
CA ILE A 2 -7.06 -6.43 -6.64
C ILE A 2 -5.73 -5.71 -6.39
N PRO A 3 -5.59 -4.44 -6.79
CA PRO A 3 -4.35 -3.68 -6.58
C PRO A 3 -4.26 -3.23 -5.13
N LEU A 4 -3.36 -3.84 -4.35
CA LEU A 4 -3.19 -3.56 -2.92
C LEU A 4 -2.21 -2.42 -2.59
N ILE A 5 -1.59 -1.79 -3.59
CA ILE A 5 -0.81 -0.56 -3.38
C ILE A 5 -1.77 0.59 -3.07
N SER A 6 -1.77 1.11 -1.85
CA SER A 6 -2.76 2.12 -1.44
C SER A 6 -2.58 3.49 -2.10
N SER A 7 -3.59 4.35 -1.99
CA SER A 7 -3.50 5.76 -2.42
C SER A 7 -2.51 6.58 -1.60
N LEU A 8 -2.11 6.11 -0.41
CA LEU A 8 -1.10 6.79 0.42
C LEU A 8 0.32 6.46 0.00
N ALA A 9 0.52 5.40 -0.78
CA ALA A 9 1.85 4.99 -1.23
C ALA A 9 2.44 6.03 -2.19
N TYR A 10 3.75 6.29 -2.00
CA TYR A 10 4.56 7.19 -2.83
C TYR A 10 5.96 6.60 -3.01
N GLY A 11 6.57 6.91 -4.15
CA GLY A 11 7.94 6.57 -4.49
C GLY A 11 8.94 7.71 -4.27
N PRO A 12 10.15 7.61 -4.85
CA PRO A 12 11.17 8.66 -4.80
C PRO A 12 10.69 10.06 -5.23
N LEU A 13 9.82 10.18 -6.23
CA LEU A 13 9.23 11.47 -6.64
C LEU A 13 8.18 12.01 -5.64
N GLY A 14 7.82 11.23 -4.63
CA GLY A 14 7.01 11.68 -3.50
C GLY A 14 5.51 11.86 -3.79
N ALA A 15 5.03 11.59 -4.99
CA ALA A 15 3.61 11.72 -5.32
C ALA A 15 2.78 10.51 -4.84
N CYS A 16 1.88 10.74 -3.88
CA CYS A 16 0.87 9.76 -3.49
C CYS A 16 0.03 9.33 -4.70
N GLN A 17 -0.53 8.11 -4.69
CA GLN A 17 -1.32 7.51 -5.78
C GLN A 17 -0.53 7.13 -7.05
N LEU A 18 0.60 7.76 -7.34
CA LEU A 18 1.38 7.47 -8.55
C LEU A 18 1.77 5.97 -8.67
N PRO A 19 2.28 5.31 -7.61
CA PRO A 19 2.58 3.88 -7.65
C PRO A 19 1.35 3.01 -7.90
N ARG A 20 0.22 3.38 -7.31
CA ARG A 20 -1.05 2.68 -7.53
C ARG A 20 -1.51 2.82 -8.99
N THR A 21 -1.35 4.02 -9.57
CA THR A 21 -1.71 4.29 -10.97
C THR A 21 -0.87 3.42 -11.91
N TRP A 22 0.45 3.41 -11.72
CA TRP A 22 1.39 2.55 -12.45
C TRP A 22 0.94 1.07 -12.38
N TRP A 23 0.75 0.54 -11.17
CA TRP A 23 0.42 -0.87 -10.99
C TRP A 23 -0.93 -1.25 -11.60
N LYS A 24 -1.95 -0.39 -11.49
CA LYS A 24 -3.25 -0.60 -12.13
C LYS A 24 -3.13 -0.70 -13.65
N VAL A 25 -2.39 0.20 -14.29
CA VAL A 25 -2.24 0.20 -15.75
C VAL A 25 -1.51 -1.05 -16.22
N LEU A 26 -0.42 -1.42 -15.54
CA LEU A 26 0.38 -2.60 -15.88
C LEU A 26 -0.42 -3.90 -15.71
N THR A 27 -1.09 -4.08 -14.56
CA THR A 27 -1.90 -5.28 -14.30
C THR A 27 -3.11 -5.39 -15.23
N ARG A 28 -3.72 -4.26 -15.64
CA ARG A 28 -4.76 -4.25 -16.68
C ARG A 28 -4.19 -4.67 -18.03
N ASN A 29 -3.04 -4.13 -18.42
CA ASN A 29 -2.39 -4.45 -19.68
C ASN A 29 -1.95 -5.93 -19.77
N ALA A 30 -1.53 -6.51 -18.64
CA ALA A 30 -1.22 -7.93 -18.51
C ALA A 30 -2.47 -8.84 -18.42
N GLY A 31 -3.68 -8.27 -18.37
CA GLY A 31 -4.93 -9.03 -18.29
C GLY A 31 -5.19 -9.71 -16.94
N ILE A 32 -4.55 -9.24 -15.86
CA ILE A 32 -4.69 -9.83 -14.51
C ILE A 32 -5.39 -8.92 -13.49
N LEU A 33 -5.59 -7.64 -13.80
CA LEU A 33 -6.42 -6.77 -12.98
C LEU A 33 -7.86 -7.29 -13.00
N ASP A 34 -8.51 -7.39 -11.84
CA ASP A 34 -9.91 -7.83 -11.76
C ASP A 34 -10.81 -7.00 -12.71
N ASP A 35 -11.66 -7.68 -13.47
CA ASP A 35 -12.47 -7.09 -14.55
C ASP A 35 -13.49 -6.09 -14.03
N GLU A 36 -13.97 -6.27 -12.80
CA GLU A 36 -14.88 -5.34 -12.14
C GLU A 36 -14.13 -4.24 -11.40
N TYR A 37 -12.81 -4.33 -11.27
CA TYR A 37 -12.01 -3.30 -10.63
C TYR A 37 -12.00 -2.03 -11.49
N PRO A 38 -12.34 -0.85 -10.93
CA PRO A 38 -12.52 0.35 -11.70
C PRO A 38 -11.22 0.74 -12.42
N ASP A 39 -11.34 0.94 -13.74
CA ASP A 39 -10.27 1.50 -14.54
C ASP A 39 -10.06 2.99 -14.23
N MET A 40 -9.12 3.63 -14.93
CA MET A 40 -8.91 5.06 -14.89
C MET A 40 -10.21 5.80 -15.30
N THR A 41 -10.88 6.40 -14.33
CA THR A 41 -12.04 7.27 -14.57
C THR A 41 -11.58 8.72 -14.63
N ASP A 42 -12.17 9.56 -15.50
CA ASP A 42 -11.73 10.97 -15.72
C ASP A 42 -11.65 11.82 -14.44
N ASN A 43 -12.55 11.52 -13.49
CA ASN A 43 -12.66 12.18 -12.18
C ASN A 43 -12.00 11.38 -11.04
N GLY A 44 -11.41 10.23 -11.35
CA GLY A 44 -10.68 9.38 -10.42
C GLY A 44 -9.36 9.99 -9.95
N LEU A 45 -8.68 9.33 -9.02
CA LEU A 45 -7.38 9.80 -8.53
C LEU A 45 -6.26 9.63 -9.55
N ASP A 46 -6.33 8.60 -10.38
CA ASP A 46 -5.30 8.26 -11.37
C ASP A 46 -5.00 9.40 -12.35
N PRO A 47 -5.99 10.00 -13.07
CA PRO A 47 -5.68 11.13 -13.96
C PRO A 47 -5.35 12.40 -13.19
N ARG A 48 -5.79 12.52 -11.93
CA ARG A 48 -5.52 13.69 -11.10
C ARG A 48 -4.08 13.72 -10.59
N VAL A 49 -3.48 12.58 -10.26
CA VAL A 49 -2.05 12.54 -9.92
C VAL A 49 -1.19 12.89 -11.14
N LEU A 50 -1.55 12.40 -12.34
CA LEU A 50 -0.83 12.76 -13.57
C LEU A 50 -0.90 14.26 -13.86
N ARG A 51 -2.09 14.87 -13.71
CA ARG A 51 -2.25 16.33 -13.82
C ARG A 51 -1.49 17.10 -12.74
N ALA A 52 -1.44 16.60 -11.50
CA ALA A 52 -0.63 17.22 -10.43
C ALA A 52 0.87 17.18 -10.73
N LEU A 53 1.29 16.18 -11.51
CA LEU A 53 2.65 16.04 -12.06
C LEU A 53 2.81 16.69 -13.43
N ASN A 54 1.83 17.49 -13.88
CA ASN A 54 1.83 18.16 -15.19
C ASN A 54 2.23 17.23 -16.35
N LEU A 55 1.69 16.01 -16.34
CA LEU A 55 1.88 15.00 -17.38
C LEU A 55 0.67 14.95 -18.30
N ASP A 56 0.93 14.74 -19.60
CA ASP A 56 -0.12 14.37 -20.53
C ASP A 56 -0.61 12.93 -20.25
N ILE A 57 -1.92 12.76 -20.10
CA ILE A 57 -2.51 11.49 -19.66
C ILE A 57 -2.33 10.43 -20.74
N GLU A 58 -2.67 10.73 -21.99
CA GLU A 58 -2.62 9.77 -23.09
C GLU A 58 -1.18 9.33 -23.37
N THR A 59 -0.24 10.27 -23.41
CA THR A 59 1.19 9.98 -23.58
C THR A 59 1.72 9.10 -22.45
N THR A 60 1.32 9.38 -21.20
CA THR A 60 1.74 8.57 -20.05
C THR A 60 1.18 7.15 -20.12
N LEU A 61 -0.10 7.00 -20.46
CA LEU A 61 -0.74 5.69 -20.60
C LEU A 61 -0.16 4.89 -21.76
N ALA A 62 0.12 5.53 -22.89
CA ALA A 62 0.80 4.91 -24.03
C ALA A 62 2.16 4.37 -23.59
N TYR A 63 2.98 5.19 -22.92
CA TYR A 63 4.28 4.77 -22.41
C TYR A 63 4.18 3.56 -21.47
N LEU A 64 3.29 3.60 -20.48
CA LEU A 64 3.11 2.50 -19.52
C LEU A 64 2.68 1.18 -20.19
N ARG A 65 1.75 1.25 -21.16
CA ARG A 65 1.22 0.07 -21.86
C ARG A 65 2.20 -0.52 -22.86
N GLU A 66 2.94 0.33 -23.57
CA GLU A 66 3.89 -0.09 -24.60
C GLU A 66 5.19 -0.64 -23.99
N ASN A 67 5.64 -0.06 -22.87
CA ASN A 67 6.97 -0.35 -22.32
C ASN A 67 6.92 -1.21 -21.05
N MET A 68 5.77 -1.29 -20.36
CA MET A 68 5.60 -2.02 -19.10
C MET A 68 6.77 -1.78 -18.12
N PRO A 69 7.15 -0.51 -17.85
CA PRO A 69 8.40 -0.17 -17.15
C PRO A 69 8.37 -0.60 -15.68
N SER A 70 9.54 -0.81 -15.07
CA SER A 70 9.62 -0.87 -13.61
C SER A 70 9.17 0.48 -13.01
N TYR A 71 8.80 0.51 -11.74
CA TYR A 71 8.36 1.78 -11.13
C TYR A 71 9.46 2.86 -11.15
N LEU A 72 10.73 2.47 -10.98
CA LEU A 72 11.86 3.40 -11.06
C LEU A 72 12.11 3.89 -12.48
N ASP A 73 11.96 3.03 -13.50
CA ASP A 73 12.05 3.44 -14.90
C ASP A 73 10.89 4.38 -15.29
N PHE A 74 9.71 4.19 -14.67
CA PHE A 74 8.59 5.10 -14.85
C PHE A 74 8.87 6.48 -14.25
N GLU A 75 9.39 6.55 -13.02
CA GLU A 75 9.79 7.83 -12.44
C GLU A 75 10.96 8.49 -13.20
N ALA A 76 11.90 7.71 -13.72
CA ALA A 76 12.95 8.22 -14.60
C ALA A 76 12.38 8.83 -15.88
N TRP A 77 11.44 8.15 -16.53
CA TRP A 77 10.73 8.68 -17.69
C TRP A 77 9.96 9.98 -17.38
N ILE A 78 9.32 10.08 -16.20
CA ILE A 78 8.68 11.33 -15.77
C ILE A 78 9.70 12.47 -15.70
N LEU A 79 10.89 12.22 -15.15
CA LEU A 79 11.96 13.22 -15.09
C LEU A 79 12.45 13.60 -16.49
N GLU A 80 12.51 12.67 -17.44
CA GLU A 80 12.84 12.98 -18.84
C GLU A 80 11.79 13.86 -19.51
N GLN A 81 10.50 13.61 -19.26
CA GLN A 81 9.41 14.43 -19.81
C GLN A 81 9.39 15.84 -19.22
N ARG A 82 9.81 15.98 -17.96
CA ARG A 82 9.67 17.23 -17.20
C ARG A 82 10.93 18.05 -17.10
N GLY A 83 12.10 17.44 -17.25
CA GLY A 83 13.40 18.09 -17.11
C GLY A 83 13.54 18.85 -15.78
N ASP A 84 14.24 19.98 -15.83
CA ASP A 84 14.52 20.80 -14.64
C ASP A 84 13.25 21.40 -14.01
N ASP A 85 12.16 21.57 -14.78
CA ASP A 85 10.89 22.10 -14.29
C ASP A 85 10.27 21.18 -13.21
N PHE A 86 10.65 19.90 -13.19
CA PHE A 86 10.19 18.99 -12.14
C PHE A 86 10.60 19.46 -10.74
N TRP A 87 11.83 19.99 -10.62
CA TRP A 87 12.42 20.43 -9.35
C TRP A 87 12.10 21.89 -9.03
N GLY A 88 11.44 22.60 -9.95
CA GLY A 88 10.96 23.96 -9.74
C GLY A 88 9.92 24.06 -8.63
N PHE A 89 9.84 25.25 -8.00
CA PHE A 89 8.94 25.51 -6.88
C PHE A 89 7.48 25.14 -7.18
N GLU A 90 6.96 25.51 -8.35
CA GLU A 90 5.57 25.26 -8.73
C GLU A 90 5.22 23.77 -8.74
N GLN A 91 6.11 22.94 -9.28
CA GLN A 91 5.90 21.50 -9.34
C GLN A 91 6.02 20.85 -7.95
N GLN A 92 7.00 21.26 -7.15
CA GLN A 92 7.17 20.74 -5.80
C GLN A 92 5.99 21.14 -4.89
N ASP A 93 5.50 22.38 -4.99
CA ASP A 93 4.29 22.84 -4.31
C ASP A 93 3.04 22.05 -4.75
N ALA A 94 2.91 21.77 -6.06
CA ALA A 94 1.80 20.96 -6.56
C ALA A 94 1.79 19.54 -5.95
N ILE A 95 2.97 18.90 -5.79
CA ILE A 95 3.09 17.59 -5.13
C ILE A 95 2.71 17.68 -3.65
N VAL A 96 3.17 18.73 -2.95
CA VAL A 96 2.80 18.96 -1.53
C VAL A 96 1.29 19.12 -1.38
N ARG A 97 0.66 19.97 -2.20
CA ARG A 97 -0.80 20.17 -2.19
C ARG A 97 -1.56 18.91 -2.56
N TRP A 98 -1.07 18.15 -3.55
CA TRP A 98 -1.65 16.86 -3.94
C TRP A 98 -1.63 15.86 -2.79
N ASN A 99 -0.49 15.70 -2.12
CA ASN A 99 -0.35 14.78 -1.01
C ASN A 99 -1.19 15.20 0.20
N ALA A 100 -1.29 16.50 0.48
CA ALA A 100 -2.18 17.03 1.51
C ALA A 100 -3.65 16.73 1.18
N PHE A 101 -4.06 16.92 -0.09
CA PHE A 101 -5.40 16.56 -0.56
C PHE A 101 -5.69 15.07 -0.37
N ILE A 102 -4.77 14.18 -0.75
CA ILE A 102 -4.95 12.73 -0.60
C ILE A 102 -5.16 12.35 0.87
N ARG A 103 -4.35 12.89 1.78
CA ARG A 103 -4.43 12.57 3.22
C ARG A 103 -5.68 13.13 3.90
N ALA A 104 -6.19 14.28 3.44
CA ALA A 104 -7.35 14.94 4.04
C ALA A 104 -8.69 14.53 3.41
N ARG A 105 -8.67 13.68 2.36
CA ARG A 105 -9.86 13.36 1.57
C ARG A 105 -10.89 12.59 2.41
N ARG A 106 -12.15 13.03 2.34
CA ARG A 106 -13.31 12.36 2.93
C ARG A 106 -14.26 11.89 1.85
N HIS A 107 -14.92 10.76 2.07
CA HIS A 107 -15.95 10.28 1.15
C HIS A 107 -17.27 11.03 1.35
N ARG A 108 -18.05 11.08 0.28
CA ARG A 108 -19.45 11.53 0.32
C ARG A 108 -20.32 10.46 0.96
N ALA A 109 -21.44 10.86 1.58
CA ALA A 109 -22.27 9.99 2.41
C ALA A 109 -22.74 8.69 1.73
N ASP A 110 -23.16 8.77 0.46
CA ASP A 110 -23.57 7.61 -0.33
C ASP A 110 -22.41 6.62 -0.56
N LYS A 111 -21.20 7.14 -0.80
CA LYS A 111 -20.01 6.28 -0.92
C LYS A 111 -19.58 5.67 0.41
N ILE A 112 -19.79 6.36 1.53
CA ILE A 112 -19.57 5.81 2.87
C ILE A 112 -20.52 4.64 3.11
N GLU A 113 -21.81 4.81 2.85
CA GLU A 113 -22.82 3.75 3.02
C GLU A 113 -22.53 2.51 2.17
N GLU A 114 -22.16 2.72 0.90
CA GLU A 114 -21.69 1.65 0.00
C GLU A 114 -20.49 0.92 0.61
N THR A 115 -19.46 1.66 1.02
CA THR A 115 -18.22 1.08 1.56
C THR A 115 -18.47 0.29 2.85
N TYR A 116 -19.31 0.81 3.74
CA TYR A 116 -19.67 0.13 4.98
C TYR A 116 -20.36 -1.20 4.68
N THR A 117 -21.26 -1.21 3.70
CA THR A 117 -21.95 -2.41 3.25
C THR A 117 -20.98 -3.45 2.68
N ASP A 118 -20.05 -3.02 1.83
CA ASP A 118 -19.08 -3.92 1.17
C ASP A 118 -18.12 -4.58 2.16
N THR A 119 -17.64 -3.77 3.11
CA THR A 119 -16.61 -4.15 4.09
C THR A 119 -17.19 -4.85 5.30
N GLY A 120 -18.45 -4.57 5.67
CA GLY A 120 -19.05 -5.02 6.93
C GLY A 120 -18.76 -4.08 8.10
N LEU A 121 -18.27 -2.87 7.84
CA LEU A 121 -18.03 -1.87 8.89
C LEU A 121 -19.37 -1.43 9.52
N PRO A 122 -19.45 -1.27 10.86
CA PRO A 122 -20.67 -0.79 11.52
C PRO A 122 -21.11 0.59 11.04
N ARG A 123 -22.44 0.81 10.94
CA ARG A 123 -23.03 2.09 10.47
C ARG A 123 -22.66 3.29 11.34
N ASP A 124 -22.34 3.05 12.59
CA ASP A 124 -21.94 4.04 13.60
C ASP A 124 -20.42 4.18 13.76
N ALA A 125 -19.60 3.53 12.91
CA ALA A 125 -18.14 3.57 13.00
C ALA A 125 -17.54 4.98 12.87
N GLY A 126 -18.27 5.95 12.29
CA GLY A 126 -17.82 7.35 12.19
C GLY A 126 -16.59 7.58 11.30
N ILE A 127 -16.17 6.60 10.49
CA ILE A 127 -15.01 6.70 9.60
C ILE A 127 -15.45 7.26 8.25
N ASP A 128 -15.00 8.46 7.93
CA ASP A 128 -15.25 9.11 6.63
C ASP A 128 -13.98 9.29 5.79
N SER A 129 -12.81 8.91 6.32
CA SER A 129 -11.53 8.97 5.65
C SER A 129 -11.54 8.14 4.37
N ALA A 130 -11.44 8.81 3.22
CA ALA A 130 -11.55 8.15 1.93
C ALA A 130 -10.33 7.28 1.60
N ASN A 131 -9.19 7.49 2.26
CA ASN A 131 -8.03 6.59 2.16
C ASN A 131 -8.25 5.32 2.96
N VAL A 132 -8.70 5.41 4.22
CA VAL A 132 -9.00 4.23 5.05
C VAL A 132 -10.09 3.38 4.40
N LEU A 133 -11.20 4.01 3.99
CA LEU A 133 -12.33 3.32 3.39
C LEU A 133 -11.97 2.64 2.05
N ASN A 134 -11.21 3.30 1.19
CA ASN A 134 -10.74 2.68 -0.06
C ASN A 134 -9.82 1.47 0.21
N SER A 135 -8.85 1.61 1.12
CA SER A 135 -7.96 0.51 1.48
C SER A 135 -8.76 -0.66 2.07
N LEU A 136 -9.76 -0.41 2.91
CA LEU A 136 -10.63 -1.46 3.45
C LEU A 136 -11.42 -2.18 2.35
N GLN A 137 -11.99 -1.44 1.38
CA GLN A 137 -12.66 -2.08 0.24
C GLN A 137 -11.69 -2.96 -0.55
N ASP A 138 -10.47 -2.49 -0.83
CA ASP A 138 -9.46 -3.28 -1.55
C ASP A 138 -9.07 -4.55 -0.77
N LEU A 139 -8.81 -4.44 0.54
CA LEU A 139 -8.47 -5.59 1.39
C LEU A 139 -9.64 -6.59 1.44
N GLN A 140 -10.88 -6.11 1.48
CA GLN A 140 -12.06 -6.95 1.48
C GLN A 140 -12.31 -7.62 0.12
N LEU A 141 -12.10 -6.90 -0.99
CA LEU A 141 -12.18 -7.48 -2.32
C LEU A 141 -11.10 -8.55 -2.51
N PHE A 142 -9.86 -8.28 -2.08
CA PHE A 142 -8.80 -9.28 -2.07
C PHE A 142 -9.22 -10.51 -1.26
N TYR A 143 -9.71 -10.30 -0.04
CA TYR A 143 -10.14 -11.38 0.85
C TYR A 143 -11.24 -12.25 0.21
N LYS A 144 -12.23 -11.62 -0.42
CA LYS A 144 -13.39 -12.32 -1.02
C LYS A 144 -13.09 -12.99 -2.37
N ARG A 145 -12.19 -12.42 -3.17
CA ARG A 145 -12.01 -12.81 -4.59
C ARG A 145 -10.67 -13.45 -4.87
N ASP A 146 -9.61 -12.89 -4.30
CA ASP A 146 -8.25 -13.25 -4.67
C ASP A 146 -7.67 -14.31 -3.73
N LEU A 147 -7.98 -14.29 -2.43
CA LEU A 147 -7.33 -15.17 -1.44
C LEU A 147 -7.57 -16.68 -1.72
N SER A 148 -8.68 -17.06 -2.35
CA SER A 148 -8.96 -18.45 -2.75
C SER A 148 -8.46 -18.81 -4.15
N GLU A 149 -8.38 -17.83 -5.06
CA GLU A 149 -8.13 -18.06 -6.48
C GLU A 149 -6.68 -17.76 -6.91
N LEU A 150 -5.95 -16.96 -6.12
CA LEU A 150 -4.55 -16.63 -6.42
C LEU A 150 -3.67 -17.87 -6.32
N SER A 151 -2.63 -17.87 -7.16
CA SER A 151 -1.56 -18.86 -7.14
C SER A 151 -0.21 -18.19 -7.33
N GLY A 152 0.86 -18.88 -6.92
CA GLY A 152 2.23 -18.40 -7.06
C GLY A 152 2.76 -17.68 -5.81
N ASN A 153 3.83 -16.92 -6.02
CA ASN A 153 4.61 -16.26 -4.97
C ASN A 153 4.25 -14.77 -4.92
N ILE A 154 3.27 -14.44 -4.10
CA ILE A 154 2.71 -13.09 -3.98
C ILE A 154 3.61 -12.21 -3.12
N VAL A 155 4.05 -11.11 -3.73
CA VAL A 155 4.76 -10.03 -3.05
C VAL A 155 3.75 -9.20 -2.24
N PRO A 156 3.98 -8.94 -0.94
CA PRO A 156 3.06 -8.16 -0.16
C PRO A 156 3.11 -6.68 -0.58
N LEU A 157 2.12 -6.21 -1.33
CA LEU A 157 2.06 -4.84 -1.86
C LEU A 157 1.35 -3.81 -0.94
N VAL A 158 0.79 -4.26 0.18
CA VAL A 158 0.24 -3.36 1.22
C VAL A 158 1.39 -2.61 1.89
N ALA A 159 1.38 -1.28 1.85
CA ALA A 159 2.50 -0.47 2.30
C ALA A 159 2.69 -0.56 3.83
N THR A 160 3.92 -0.40 4.32
CA THR A 160 4.20 -0.38 5.77
C THR A 160 3.56 0.83 6.47
N ILE A 161 3.22 1.88 5.72
CA ILE A 161 2.55 3.09 6.22
C ILE A 161 1.03 3.01 6.18
N ASP A 162 0.46 1.93 5.62
CA ASP A 162 -0.99 1.73 5.59
C ASP A 162 -1.52 1.36 6.98
N PHE A 163 -2.74 1.81 7.25
CA PHE A 163 -3.45 1.62 8.52
C PHE A 163 -4.95 1.46 8.26
N GLY A 164 -5.63 0.74 9.15
CA GLY A 164 -7.08 0.59 9.16
C GLY A 164 -7.78 1.48 10.19
N PRO A 165 -9.04 1.15 10.55
CA PRO A 165 -9.82 1.81 11.60
C PRO A 165 -9.07 2.04 12.91
N LEU A 166 -8.25 1.09 13.37
CA LEU A 166 -7.47 1.25 14.61
C LEU A 166 -6.31 2.25 14.48
N GLY A 167 -6.02 2.78 13.30
CA GLY A 167 -4.95 3.76 13.10
C GLY A 167 -3.53 3.21 13.25
N VAL A 168 -3.34 1.89 13.28
CA VAL A 168 -2.05 1.25 13.49
C VAL A 168 -1.36 0.97 12.16
N ARG A 169 -0.25 1.66 11.88
CA ARG A 169 0.57 1.40 10.68
C ARG A 169 1.23 0.02 10.76
N GLN A 170 1.55 -0.57 9.61
CA GLN A 170 2.06 -1.94 9.44
C GLN A 170 1.03 -3.05 9.72
N LEU A 171 0.02 -2.83 10.56
CA LEU A 171 -0.95 -3.87 10.94
C LEU A 171 -1.68 -4.51 9.74
N PRO A 172 -2.15 -3.75 8.72
CA PRO A 172 -2.70 -4.34 7.50
C PRO A 172 -1.72 -5.25 6.76
N ARG A 173 -0.45 -4.84 6.68
CA ARG A 173 0.60 -5.61 6.02
C ARG A 173 0.93 -6.88 6.80
N THR A 174 0.99 -6.80 8.13
CA THR A 174 1.22 -7.97 9.00
C THR A 174 0.13 -9.02 8.81
N TRP A 175 -1.15 -8.62 8.88
CA TRP A 175 -2.29 -9.50 8.59
C TRP A 175 -2.17 -10.17 7.22
N TYR A 176 -1.92 -9.35 6.19
CA TYR A 176 -1.82 -9.81 4.82
C TYR A 176 -0.70 -10.84 4.62
N LYS A 177 0.49 -10.58 5.19
CA LYS A 177 1.62 -11.51 5.13
C LYS A 177 1.31 -12.85 5.79
N ILE A 178 0.67 -12.84 6.97
CA ILE A 178 0.35 -14.07 7.71
C ILE A 178 -0.69 -14.88 6.94
N LEU A 179 -1.70 -14.25 6.33
CA LEU A 179 -2.67 -14.92 5.46
C LEU A 179 -2.01 -15.55 4.22
N LEU A 180 -1.18 -14.79 3.50
CA LEU A 180 -0.44 -15.31 2.35
C LEU A 180 0.40 -16.51 2.76
N LYS A 181 1.07 -16.46 3.92
CA LYS A 181 1.87 -17.58 4.42
C LYS A 181 1.00 -18.79 4.74
N ALA A 182 -0.13 -18.60 5.42
CA ALA A 182 -1.08 -19.66 5.76
C ALA A 182 -1.62 -20.38 4.51
N LYS A 183 -1.77 -19.64 3.41
CA LYS A 183 -2.20 -20.17 2.10
C LYS A 183 -1.06 -20.71 1.24
N GLY A 184 0.20 -20.62 1.67
CA GLY A 184 1.35 -21.00 0.86
C GLY A 184 1.63 -20.09 -0.34
N LEU A 185 1.12 -18.85 -0.29
CA LEU A 185 1.22 -17.83 -1.34
C LEU A 185 2.32 -16.79 -1.08
N LEU A 186 2.86 -16.68 0.14
CA LEU A 186 3.84 -15.64 0.45
C LEU A 186 5.14 -15.85 -0.33
N HIS A 187 5.60 -14.81 -1.03
CA HIS A 187 6.84 -14.86 -1.80
C HIS A 187 8.05 -15.28 -0.92
N PRO A 188 8.95 -16.18 -1.40
CA PRO A 188 10.03 -16.76 -0.60
C PRO A 188 10.98 -15.77 0.06
N ASP A 189 11.24 -14.63 -0.60
CA ASP A 189 12.12 -13.57 -0.06
C ASP A 189 11.50 -12.79 1.10
N TYR A 190 10.20 -13.00 1.38
CA TYR A 190 9.54 -12.39 2.52
C TYR A 190 9.53 -13.36 3.68
N PRO A 191 10.22 -13.05 4.78
CA PRO A 191 10.14 -13.88 5.96
C PRO A 191 8.78 -13.64 6.63
N ASP A 192 8.23 -14.69 7.23
CA ASP A 192 6.92 -14.69 7.86
C ASP A 192 6.87 -13.74 9.09
N MET A 193 7.43 -14.19 10.22
CA MET A 193 7.53 -13.44 11.47
C MET A 193 8.98 -13.49 11.98
N THR A 194 9.82 -12.49 11.64
CA THR A 194 11.20 -12.41 12.13
C THR A 194 11.27 -11.63 13.43
N GLU A 195 12.01 -12.11 14.43
CA GLU A 195 12.08 -11.51 15.78
C GLU A 195 12.33 -9.99 15.78
N SER A 196 13.19 -9.52 14.88
CA SER A 196 13.60 -8.12 14.71
C SER A 196 12.85 -7.35 13.61
N GLY A 197 11.93 -8.02 12.90
CA GLY A 197 11.13 -7.44 11.83
C GLY A 197 10.10 -6.42 12.31
N LEU A 198 9.42 -5.76 11.37
CA LEU A 198 8.33 -4.84 11.69
C LEU A 198 7.09 -5.57 12.20
N ASP A 199 6.83 -6.77 11.71
CA ASP A 199 5.62 -7.55 12.02
C ASP A 199 5.47 -7.86 13.53
N PRO A 200 6.47 -8.43 14.24
CA PRO A 200 6.28 -8.64 15.68
C PRO A 200 6.36 -7.34 16.48
N ARG A 201 6.98 -6.29 15.94
CA ARG A 201 7.09 -5.01 16.63
C ARG A 201 5.76 -4.27 16.67
N VAL A 202 4.96 -4.31 15.60
CA VAL A 202 3.59 -3.76 15.64
C VAL A 202 2.71 -4.54 16.63
N LEU A 203 2.85 -5.87 16.70
CA LEU A 203 2.09 -6.68 17.67
C LEU A 203 2.50 -6.35 19.11
N ARG A 204 3.80 -6.20 19.39
CA ARG A 204 4.30 -5.77 20.70
C ARG A 204 3.84 -4.36 21.07
N ALA A 205 3.78 -3.42 20.12
CA ALA A 205 3.27 -2.08 20.36
C ALA A 205 1.79 -2.09 20.81
N LEU A 206 1.03 -3.11 20.37
CA LEU A 206 -0.36 -3.35 20.77
C LEU A 206 -0.50 -4.24 22.02
N ASN A 207 0.61 -4.66 22.65
CA ASN A 207 0.64 -5.65 23.74
C ASN A 207 0.00 -7.00 23.38
N LEU A 208 0.06 -7.40 22.11
CA LEU A 208 -0.49 -8.68 21.64
C LEU A 208 0.54 -9.81 21.83
N ASP A 209 0.02 -10.99 22.19
CA ASP A 209 0.80 -12.23 22.13
C ASP A 209 1.01 -12.64 20.66
N ILE A 210 2.26 -12.84 20.27
CA ILE A 210 2.64 -13.10 18.87
C ILE A 210 2.12 -14.47 18.42
N ASP A 211 2.25 -15.50 19.25
CA ASP A 211 1.86 -16.86 18.90
C ASP A 211 0.33 -16.98 18.83
N ALA A 212 -0.39 -16.37 19.77
CA ALA A 212 -1.84 -16.29 19.74
C ALA A 212 -2.34 -15.54 18.50
N THR A 213 -1.67 -14.45 18.11
CA THR A 213 -2.00 -13.70 16.88
C THR A 213 -1.80 -14.55 15.64
N LEU A 214 -0.64 -15.22 15.53
CA LEU A 214 -0.33 -16.11 14.41
C LEU A 214 -1.34 -17.25 14.31
N ASN A 215 -1.65 -17.90 15.43
CA ASN A 215 -2.61 -18.99 15.48
C ASN A 215 -4.01 -18.51 15.08
N HIS A 216 -4.47 -17.38 15.61
CA HIS A 216 -5.77 -16.80 15.27
C HIS A 216 -5.90 -16.58 13.75
N ILE A 217 -4.94 -15.91 13.11
CA ILE A 217 -5.02 -15.63 11.67
C ILE A 217 -4.89 -16.91 10.84
N ARG A 218 -3.97 -17.82 11.19
CA ARG A 218 -3.73 -19.05 10.41
C ARG A 218 -4.87 -20.05 10.49
N GLU A 219 -5.52 -20.16 11.64
CA GLU A 219 -6.62 -21.11 11.86
C GLU A 219 -7.95 -20.59 11.34
N ASN A 220 -8.22 -19.29 11.52
CA ASN A 220 -9.54 -18.72 11.22
C ASN A 220 -9.59 -18.01 9.86
N LEU A 221 -8.42 -17.63 9.30
CA LEU A 221 -8.30 -16.83 8.08
C LEU A 221 -9.28 -15.63 8.05
N PRO A 222 -9.29 -14.75 9.06
CA PRO A 222 -10.26 -13.67 9.15
C PRO A 222 -10.06 -12.61 8.06
N SER A 223 -11.13 -11.94 7.65
CA SER A 223 -11.03 -10.67 6.94
C SER A 223 -10.29 -9.63 7.79
N TYR A 224 -9.81 -8.55 7.17
CA TYR A 224 -9.03 -7.54 7.91
C TYR A 224 -9.85 -6.86 9.03
N LEU A 225 -11.15 -6.62 8.81
CA LEU A 225 -12.01 -6.03 9.84
C LEU A 225 -12.30 -7.01 10.98
N GLU A 226 -12.49 -8.30 10.70
CA GLU A 226 -12.60 -9.32 11.74
C GLU A 226 -11.31 -9.40 12.58
N PHE A 227 -10.15 -9.30 11.92
CA PHE A 227 -8.86 -9.26 12.60
C PHE A 227 -8.69 -8.02 13.47
N GLU A 228 -9.00 -6.81 12.98
CA GLU A 228 -8.94 -5.60 13.83
C GLU A 228 -9.94 -5.67 14.99
N GLY A 229 -11.12 -6.27 14.80
CA GLY A 229 -12.05 -6.56 15.88
C GLY A 229 -11.41 -7.45 16.96
N TRP A 230 -10.78 -8.55 16.55
CA TRP A 230 -10.05 -9.43 17.47
C TRP A 230 -8.90 -8.70 18.18
N VAL A 231 -8.13 -7.87 17.48
CA VAL A 231 -7.06 -7.05 18.07
C VAL A 231 -7.62 -6.15 19.17
N LEU A 232 -8.73 -5.45 18.90
CA LEU A 232 -9.36 -4.56 19.87
C LEU A 232 -9.84 -5.32 21.12
N GLU A 233 -10.40 -6.53 20.93
CA GLU A 233 -10.78 -7.42 22.03
C GLU A 233 -9.57 -7.85 22.87
N GLN A 234 -8.45 -8.23 22.23
CA GLN A 234 -7.22 -8.58 22.94
C GLN A 234 -6.61 -7.40 23.69
N CYS A 235 -6.82 -6.17 23.21
CA CYS A 235 -6.43 -4.95 23.92
C CYS A 235 -7.44 -4.53 25.02
N GLY A 236 -8.49 -5.32 25.29
CA GLY A 236 -9.48 -5.00 26.32
C GLY A 236 -10.47 -3.91 25.93
N GLY A 237 -10.70 -3.69 24.63
CA GLY A 237 -11.64 -2.72 24.09
C GLY A 237 -11.03 -1.35 23.76
N GLN A 238 -9.74 -1.14 24.04
CA GLN A 238 -9.03 0.10 23.69
C GLN A 238 -7.54 -0.20 23.39
N ILE A 239 -7.02 0.37 22.31
CA ILE A 239 -5.60 0.23 21.95
C ILE A 239 -4.70 1.07 22.89
N PRO A 240 -3.42 0.71 23.08
CA PRO A 240 -2.46 1.51 23.82
C PRO A 240 -2.02 2.75 23.00
N GLU A 241 -2.85 3.79 22.98
CA GLU A 241 -2.72 4.98 22.12
C GLU A 241 -1.31 5.57 22.08
N GLN A 242 -0.68 5.82 23.23
CA GLN A 242 0.68 6.37 23.28
C GLN A 242 1.72 5.47 22.57
N ALA A 243 1.66 4.15 22.80
CA ALA A 243 2.60 3.22 22.16
C ALA A 243 2.35 3.11 20.66
N VAL A 244 1.08 3.21 20.24
CA VAL A 244 0.68 3.25 18.82
C VAL A 244 1.16 4.54 18.15
N ASP A 245 1.07 5.69 18.81
CA ASP A 245 1.58 6.97 18.30
C ASP A 245 3.10 6.93 18.14
N GLU A 246 3.84 6.46 19.16
CA GLU A 246 5.29 6.28 19.11
C GLU A 246 5.71 5.31 17.98
N TRP A 247 4.95 4.23 17.78
CA TRP A 247 5.16 3.26 16.69
C TRP A 247 4.92 3.89 15.32
N ASN A 248 3.82 4.61 15.18
CA ASN A 248 3.41 5.28 13.95
C ASN A 248 4.42 6.35 13.52
N ASP A 249 4.93 7.13 14.48
CA ASP A 249 5.97 8.14 14.26
C ASP A 249 7.32 7.51 13.93
N TYR A 250 7.69 6.44 14.63
CA TYR A 250 8.89 5.67 14.32
C TYR A 250 8.88 5.19 12.87
N LEU A 251 7.77 4.59 12.39
CA LEU A 251 7.67 4.06 11.04
C LEU A 251 7.83 5.14 9.96
N CYS A 252 7.16 6.28 10.13
CA CYS A 252 7.22 7.38 9.16
C CYS A 252 8.61 8.01 9.05
N ASN A 253 9.37 8.05 10.16
CA ASN A 253 10.68 8.70 10.23
C ASN A 253 11.86 7.72 10.14
N ARG A 254 11.58 6.43 9.95
CA ARG A 254 12.61 5.38 9.95
C ARG A 254 13.57 5.54 8.77
N ILE A 255 14.86 5.42 9.08
CA ILE A 255 15.96 5.35 8.11
C ILE A 255 16.60 3.95 8.22
N HIS A 256 16.87 3.32 7.08
CA HIS A 256 17.59 2.04 7.05
C HIS A 256 19.09 2.25 7.35
N ASN A 257 19.71 1.25 7.98
CA ASN A 257 21.17 1.26 8.14
C ASN A 257 21.89 1.17 6.78
N ASP A 258 23.16 1.53 6.74
CA ASP A 258 23.96 1.62 5.52
C ASP A 258 24.02 0.30 4.73
N ALA A 259 24.11 -0.82 5.44
CA ALA A 259 24.17 -2.15 4.84
C ALA A 259 22.87 -2.47 4.07
N LYS A 260 21.70 -2.30 4.71
CA LYS A 260 20.41 -2.55 4.04
C LYS A 260 20.14 -1.53 2.92
N ARG A 261 20.58 -0.27 3.08
CA ARG A 261 20.52 0.72 1.98
C ARG A 261 21.38 0.29 0.78
N ALA A 262 22.58 -0.23 1.03
CA ALA A 262 23.45 -0.73 -0.03
C ALA A 262 22.89 -1.96 -0.73
N GLU A 263 22.31 -2.90 0.03
CA GLU A 263 21.62 -4.08 -0.49
C GLU A 263 20.46 -3.70 -1.41
N ILE A 264 19.53 -2.86 -0.94
CA ILE A 264 18.37 -2.43 -1.75
C ILE A 264 18.84 -1.70 -3.02
N ARG A 265 19.84 -0.81 -2.91
CA ARG A 265 20.41 -0.14 -4.09
C ARG A 265 21.00 -1.11 -5.11
N ALA A 266 21.66 -2.18 -4.65
CA ALA A 266 22.19 -3.21 -5.53
C ALA A 266 21.07 -4.00 -6.23
N THR A 267 19.94 -4.22 -5.55
CA THR A 267 18.77 -4.92 -6.10
C THR A 267 18.03 -4.07 -7.13
N VAL A 268 17.67 -2.82 -6.78
CA VAL A 268 16.72 -2.02 -7.59
C VAL A 268 17.40 -0.92 -8.41
N GLY A 269 18.69 -0.65 -8.22
CA GLY A 269 19.41 0.39 -8.97
C GLY A 269 19.03 1.82 -8.58
N CYS A 270 18.48 2.06 -7.38
CA CYS A 270 18.05 3.40 -6.97
C CYS A 270 19.20 4.31 -6.50
N GLY A 271 18.96 5.63 -6.52
CA GLY A 271 19.86 6.63 -5.96
C GLY A 271 19.99 6.59 -4.43
N ASN A 272 20.57 7.64 -3.85
CA ASN A 272 20.80 7.72 -2.40
C ASN A 272 19.53 8.09 -1.62
N ILE A 273 18.61 7.13 -1.48
CA ILE A 273 17.38 7.27 -0.70
C ILE A 273 17.65 6.85 0.76
N SER A 274 17.23 7.68 1.71
CA SER A 274 17.37 7.41 3.16
C SER A 274 16.11 6.82 3.79
N SER A 275 14.93 7.19 3.29
CA SER A 275 13.64 6.74 3.85
C SER A 275 13.48 5.23 3.75
N ALA A 276 13.34 4.56 4.90
CA ALA A 276 13.11 3.12 4.94
C ALA A 276 11.76 2.73 4.33
N VAL A 277 10.76 3.62 4.41
CA VAL A 277 9.44 3.42 3.78
C VAL A 277 9.58 3.36 2.27
N VAL A 278 10.21 4.37 1.67
CA VAL A 278 10.39 4.44 0.22
C VAL A 278 11.26 3.28 -0.28
N LEU A 279 12.32 2.93 0.45
CA LEU A 279 13.17 1.79 0.11
C LEU A 279 12.43 0.46 0.15
N ASN A 280 11.57 0.24 1.16
CA ASN A 280 10.74 -0.96 1.23
C ASN A 280 9.74 -1.00 0.07
N HIS A 281 9.11 0.14 -0.26
CA HIS A 281 8.16 0.22 -1.36
C HIS A 281 8.80 -0.17 -2.70
N ILE A 282 9.94 0.44 -3.05
CA ILE A 282 10.58 0.17 -4.35
C ILE A 282 11.12 -1.27 -4.45
N GLU A 283 11.57 -1.87 -3.34
CA GLU A 283 11.97 -3.27 -3.29
C GLU A 283 10.76 -4.19 -3.54
N ASP A 284 9.63 -3.94 -2.86
CA ASP A 284 8.38 -4.67 -3.08
C ASP A 284 7.87 -4.53 -4.53
N TRP A 285 7.87 -3.32 -5.07
CA TRP A 285 7.37 -3.05 -6.42
C TRP A 285 8.27 -3.65 -7.49
N HIS A 286 9.59 -3.66 -7.26
CA HIS A 286 10.54 -4.31 -8.15
C HIS A 286 10.29 -5.81 -8.25
N LEU A 287 10.15 -6.50 -7.10
CA LEU A 287 9.86 -7.94 -7.09
C LEU A 287 8.49 -8.27 -7.71
N ALA A 288 7.46 -7.46 -7.41
CA ALA A 288 6.14 -7.65 -8.01
C ALA A 288 6.13 -7.40 -9.53
N HIS A 289 6.89 -6.42 -10.00
CA HIS A 289 7.07 -6.14 -11.42
C HIS A 289 7.82 -7.26 -12.14
N GLN A 290 8.89 -7.80 -11.55
CA GLN A 290 9.59 -8.96 -12.10
C GLN A 290 8.65 -10.15 -12.25
N TRP A 291 7.83 -10.43 -11.23
CA TRP A 291 6.81 -11.48 -11.30
C TRP A 291 5.78 -11.23 -12.42
N LEU A 292 5.33 -9.98 -12.61
CA LEU A 292 4.37 -9.62 -13.65
C LEU A 292 4.87 -9.88 -15.08
N LEU A 293 6.18 -9.82 -15.30
CA LEU A 293 6.81 -9.99 -16.62
C LEU A 293 7.18 -11.44 -16.96
N MET A 294 6.98 -12.39 -16.04
CA MET A 294 7.24 -13.82 -16.27
C MET A 294 6.08 -14.49 -17.01
#